data_AF-A0A918NTQ5-F1
#
_entry.id   AF-A0A918NTQ5-F1
#
_cell.length_a   1.000
_cell.length_b   1.000
_cell.length_c   1.000
_cell.angle_alpha   90.00
_cell.angle_beta   90.00
_cell.angle_gamma   90.00
#
_symmetry.space_group_name_H-M   'P 1'
#
loop_
_entity.id
_entity.type
_entity.pdbx_description
1 polymer ?
#
loop_
_entity_poly.entity_id
_entity_poly.type
_entity_poly.pdbx_seq_one_letter_code
_entity_poly.pdbx_strand_id
1 'polypeptide(L)'
;MEWREQVRTAEQISDWDTAISLVSARAECYSADCHAHDNHLWHMDLLVRAERFDQLAELAPTDVHARRRLNRSLHERGMDTALRRRAEAGDSGALYHLVRLLCGKGKLREANEAVESLGPENEYAHRLVADFRRASDGTR
;
A
#
# COMPACT_ATOMS: atom_id res chain seq x y z
N MET A 1 -20.26 -5.20 27.07
CA MET A 1 -19.20 -4.35 26.49
C MET A 1 -19.37 -4.43 24.98
N GLU A 2 -19.67 -3.30 24.36
CA GLU A 2 -19.86 -3.22 22.91
C GLU A 2 -18.56 -3.66 22.22
N TRP A 3 -18.64 -4.47 21.16
CA TRP A 3 -17.44 -5.04 20.53
C TRP A 3 -16.46 -3.95 20.03
N ARG A 4 -16.97 -2.77 19.63
CA ARG A 4 -16.13 -1.62 19.26
C ARG A 4 -15.29 -1.12 20.43
N GLU A 5 -15.83 -1.10 21.65
CA GLU A 5 -15.09 -0.72 22.86
C GLU A 5 -13.98 -1.74 23.17
N GLN A 6 -14.24 -3.02 22.94
CA GLN A 6 -13.22 -4.07 23.07
C GLN A 6 -12.08 -3.86 22.08
N VAL A 7 -12.38 -3.54 20.82
CA VAL A 7 -11.35 -3.22 19.82
C VAL A 7 -10.54 -1.99 20.27
N ARG A 8 -11.19 -0.92 20.73
CA ARG A 8 -10.47 0.28 21.22
C ARG A 8 -9.56 -0.04 22.40
N THR A 9 -10.01 -0.88 23.32
CA THR A 9 -9.19 -1.33 24.45
C THR A 9 -7.98 -2.14 23.96
N ALA A 10 -8.20 -3.08 23.03
CA ALA A 10 -7.14 -3.88 22.43
C ALA A 10 -6.11 -3.00 21.69
N GLU A 11 -6.55 -2.02 20.92
CA GLU A 11 -5.67 -1.04 20.26
C GLU A 11 -4.82 -0.24 21.25
N GLN A 12 -5.37 0.19 22.39
CA GLN A 12 -4.65 0.96 23.40
C GLN A 12 -3.50 0.18 24.03
N ILE A 13 -3.69 -1.12 24.22
CA ILE A 13 -2.67 -2.01 24.78
C ILE A 13 -1.82 -2.70 23.70
N SER A 14 -2.01 -2.33 22.43
CA SER A 14 -1.33 -2.95 21.27
C SER A 14 -1.58 -4.46 21.12
N ASP A 15 -2.72 -4.95 21.62
CA ASP A 15 -3.21 -6.31 21.34
C ASP A 15 -3.85 -6.33 19.95
N TRP A 16 -2.97 -6.32 18.95
CA TRP A 16 -3.36 -6.25 17.55
C TRP A 16 -4.13 -7.48 17.10
N ASP A 17 -3.80 -8.67 17.61
CA ASP A 17 -4.43 -9.92 17.18
C ASP A 17 -5.91 -9.93 17.61
N THR A 18 -6.20 -9.50 18.84
CA THR A 18 -7.60 -9.32 19.31
C THR A 18 -8.31 -8.24 18.50
N ALA A 19 -7.69 -7.07 18.31
CA ALA A 19 -8.31 -5.97 17.55
C ALA A 19 -8.65 -6.39 16.11
N ILE A 20 -7.69 -7.02 15.43
CA ILE A 20 -7.84 -7.51 14.05
C ILE A 20 -8.93 -8.57 13.98
N SER A 21 -8.93 -9.56 14.88
CA SER A 21 -9.93 -10.64 14.88
C SER A 21 -11.35 -10.11 15.07
N LEU A 22 -11.55 -9.17 15.99
CA LEU A 22 -12.86 -8.59 16.27
C LEU A 22 -13.42 -7.78 15.09
N VAL A 23 -12.58 -6.98 14.44
CA VAL A 23 -12.99 -6.14 13.29
C VAL A 23 -13.16 -6.99 12.03
N SER A 24 -12.23 -7.90 11.74
CA SER A 24 -12.25 -8.70 10.51
C SER A 24 -13.45 -9.64 10.44
N ALA A 25 -13.92 -10.15 11.59
CA ALA A 25 -15.14 -10.95 11.69
C ALA A 25 -16.42 -10.21 11.26
N ARG A 26 -16.36 -8.90 11.08
CA ARG A 26 -17.49 -8.01 10.73
C ARG A 26 -17.17 -7.12 9.52
N ALA A 27 -16.11 -7.47 8.79
CA ALA A 27 -15.58 -6.71 7.67
C ALA A 27 -15.95 -7.38 6.36
N GLU A 28 -16.51 -6.60 5.43
CA GLU A 28 -16.81 -7.06 4.08
C GLU A 28 -16.40 -6.00 3.05
N CYS A 29 -15.50 -6.36 2.13
CA CYS A 29 -14.98 -5.41 1.14
C CYS A 29 -16.07 -4.89 0.19
N TYR A 30 -16.96 -5.76 -0.28
CA TYR A 30 -18.02 -5.43 -1.24
C TYR A 30 -19.40 -5.67 -0.62
N SER A 31 -19.72 -4.90 0.43
CA SER A 31 -21.03 -4.98 1.10
C SER A 31 -21.93 -3.80 0.74
N ALA A 32 -23.23 -4.05 0.69
CA ALA A 32 -24.24 -2.99 0.64
C ALA A 32 -24.43 -2.32 2.02
N ASP A 33 -24.00 -2.98 3.10
CA ASP A 33 -23.92 -2.40 4.43
C ASP A 33 -22.67 -1.53 4.55
N CYS A 34 -22.87 -0.22 4.69
CA CYS A 34 -21.78 0.74 4.86
C CYS A 34 -20.95 0.46 6.11
N HIS A 35 -21.55 -0.08 7.18
CA HIS A 35 -20.82 -0.41 8.40
C HIS A 35 -19.88 -1.60 8.20
N ALA A 36 -20.29 -2.61 7.44
CA ALA A 36 -19.44 -3.75 7.12
C ALA A 36 -18.26 -3.33 6.22
N HIS A 37 -18.50 -2.42 5.27
CA HIS A 37 -17.43 -1.83 4.46
C HIS A 37 -16.49 -0.93 5.29
N ASP A 38 -17.01 -0.11 6.19
CA ASP A 38 -16.19 0.71 7.09
C ASP A 38 -15.33 -0.16 8.02
N ASN A 39 -15.87 -1.26 8.51
CA ASN A 39 -15.11 -2.24 9.28
C ASN A 39 -14.01 -2.87 8.43
N HIS A 40 -14.24 -3.10 7.13
CA HIS A 40 -13.20 -3.56 6.22
C HIS A 40 -12.06 -2.57 6.07
N LEU A 41 -12.37 -1.29 5.89
CA LEU A 41 -11.34 -0.24 5.86
C LEU A 41 -10.56 -0.19 7.18
N TRP A 42 -11.24 -0.31 8.31
CA TRP A 42 -10.63 -0.36 9.64
C TRP A 42 -9.73 -1.58 9.81
N HIS A 43 -10.16 -2.76 9.37
CA HIS A 43 -9.34 -3.97 9.38
C HIS A 43 -8.02 -3.74 8.64
N MET A 44 -8.07 -3.16 7.43
CA MET A 44 -6.84 -2.88 6.68
C MET A 44 -5.92 -1.87 7.39
N ASP A 45 -6.48 -0.87 8.08
CA ASP A 45 -5.69 0.10 8.87
C ASP A 45 -5.05 -0.55 10.11
N LEU A 46 -5.73 -1.52 10.74
CA LEU A 46 -5.16 -2.30 11.84
C LEU A 46 -3.98 -3.15 11.36
N LEU A 47 -4.08 -3.78 10.19
CA LEU A 47 -2.97 -4.55 9.62
C LEU A 47 -1.73 -3.67 9.37
N VAL A 48 -1.92 -2.45 8.88
CA VAL A 48 -0.82 -1.49 8.69
C VAL A 48 -0.16 -1.12 10.01
N ARG A 49 -0.96 -0.80 11.03
CA ARG A 49 -0.47 -0.40 12.37
C ARG A 49 0.24 -1.53 13.10
N ALA A 50 -0.24 -2.75 12.94
CA ALA A 50 0.36 -3.97 13.47
C ALA A 50 1.56 -4.47 12.63
N GLU A 51 1.90 -3.75 11.55
CA GLU A 51 2.95 -4.10 10.59
C GLU A 51 2.79 -5.49 9.96
N ARG A 52 1.55 -5.97 9.86
CA ARG A 52 1.19 -7.28 9.28
C ARG A 52 1.16 -7.19 7.75
N PHE A 53 2.29 -6.84 7.15
CA PHE A 53 2.41 -6.68 5.70
C PHE A 53 2.25 -7.98 4.93
N ASP A 54 2.62 -9.11 5.53
CA ASP A 54 2.40 -10.42 4.92
C ASP A 54 0.89 -10.70 4.75
N GLN A 55 0.08 -10.40 5.76
CA GLN A 55 -1.38 -10.53 5.68
C GLN A 55 -1.98 -9.56 4.64
N LEU A 56 -1.49 -8.32 4.58
CA LEU A 56 -1.91 -7.40 3.52
C LEU A 56 -1.48 -7.89 2.13
N ALA A 57 -0.32 -8.56 2.02
CA ALA A 57 0.18 -9.09 0.77
C ALA A 57 -0.64 -10.29 0.29
N GLU A 58 -1.09 -11.15 1.20
CA GLU A 58 -2.01 -12.25 0.93
C GLU A 58 -3.38 -11.77 0.43
N LEU A 59 -3.89 -10.67 0.99
CA LEU A 59 -5.19 -10.10 0.59
C LEU A 59 -5.11 -9.29 -0.71
N ALA A 60 -3.98 -8.64 -1.00
CA ALA A 60 -3.81 -7.71 -2.11
C ALA A 60 -4.21 -8.21 -3.53
N PRO A 61 -4.13 -9.51 -3.89
CA PRO A 61 -4.55 -9.99 -5.21
C PRO A 61 -6.05 -9.79 -5.46
N THR A 62 -6.88 -9.98 -4.42
CA THR A 62 -8.35 -9.90 -4.52
C THR A 62 -8.93 -8.66 -3.84
N ASP A 63 -8.13 -7.95 -3.03
CA ASP A 63 -8.55 -6.79 -2.27
C ASP A 63 -7.78 -5.52 -2.67
N VAL A 64 -8.50 -4.59 -3.31
CA VAL A 64 -7.91 -3.32 -3.76
C VAL A 64 -7.49 -2.41 -2.60
N HIS A 65 -8.16 -2.49 -1.45
CA HIS A 65 -7.84 -1.68 -0.27
C HIS A 65 -6.59 -2.21 0.43
N ALA A 66 -6.44 -3.53 0.54
CA ALA A 66 -5.23 -4.17 1.03
C ALA A 66 -4.03 -3.81 0.15
N ARG A 67 -4.16 -3.99 -1.17
CA ARG A 67 -3.12 -3.66 -2.14
C ARG A 67 -2.66 -2.22 -2.03
N ARG A 68 -3.60 -1.26 -1.98
CA ARG A 68 -3.29 0.17 -1.89
C ARG A 68 -2.58 0.53 -0.59
N ARG A 69 -3.05 -0.01 0.55
CA ARG A 69 -2.44 0.25 1.87
C ARG A 69 -1.05 -0.35 1.99
N LEU A 70 -0.85 -1.56 1.47
CA LEU A 70 0.46 -2.18 1.42
C LEU A 70 1.43 -1.35 0.58
N ASN A 71 1.08 -1.01 -0.66
CA ASN A 71 1.97 -0.25 -1.55
C ASN A 71 2.32 1.13 -0.96
N ARG A 72 1.33 1.81 -0.34
CA ARG A 72 1.58 3.07 0.37
C ARG A 72 2.54 2.89 1.54
N SER A 73 2.29 1.90 2.41
CA SER A 73 3.10 1.67 3.61
C SER A 73 4.55 1.32 3.24
N LEU A 74 4.75 0.49 2.21
CA LEU A 74 6.08 0.16 1.70
C LEU A 74 6.81 1.39 1.14
N HIS A 75 6.09 2.29 0.46
CA HIS A 75 6.64 3.56 -0.03
C HIS A 75 7.09 4.47 1.11
N GLU A 76 6.20 4.72 2.09
CA GLU A 76 6.47 5.59 3.23
C GLU A 76 7.65 5.09 4.08
N ARG A 77 7.84 3.77 4.15
CA ARG A 77 8.97 3.12 4.84
C ARG A 77 10.21 2.95 3.96
N GLY A 78 10.17 3.40 2.71
CA GLY A 78 11.30 3.36 1.80
C GLY A 78 11.71 1.96 1.32
N MET A 79 10.81 0.98 1.38
CA MET A 79 11.04 -0.43 1.03
C MET A 79 10.98 -0.67 -0.48
N ASP A 80 11.92 -0.10 -1.23
CA ASP A 80 11.96 -0.22 -2.71
C ASP A 80 12.04 -1.67 -3.21
N THR A 81 12.79 -2.55 -2.53
CA THR A 81 12.89 -3.96 -2.92
C THR A 81 11.55 -4.68 -2.82
N ALA A 82 10.73 -4.39 -1.80
CA ALA A 82 9.41 -4.98 -1.65
C ALA A 82 8.44 -4.48 -2.73
N LEU A 83 8.47 -3.16 -3.02
CA LEU A 83 7.68 -2.59 -4.11
C LEU A 83 8.09 -3.15 -5.49
N ARG A 84 9.39 -3.35 -5.72
CA ARG A 84 9.92 -3.95 -6.95
C ARG A 84 9.40 -5.37 -7.14
N ARG A 85 9.49 -6.25 -6.14
CA ARG A 85 8.95 -7.62 -6.22
C ARG A 85 7.46 -7.66 -6.56
N ARG A 86 6.69 -6.72 -6.01
CA ARG A 86 5.25 -6.62 -6.31
C ARG A 86 4.99 -6.12 -7.73
N ALA A 87 5.77 -5.14 -8.20
CA ALA A 87 5.71 -4.67 -9.58
C ALA A 87 6.10 -5.77 -10.58
N GLU A 88 7.14 -6.57 -10.27
CA GLU A 88 7.52 -7.76 -11.03
C GLU A 88 6.39 -8.79 -11.12
N ALA A 89 5.56 -8.90 -10.07
CA ALA A 89 4.36 -9.73 -10.07
C ALA A 89 3.15 -9.08 -10.79
N GLY A 90 3.33 -7.94 -11.47
CA GLY A 90 2.30 -7.26 -12.25
C GLY A 90 1.47 -6.22 -11.47
N ASP A 91 1.85 -5.86 -10.24
CA ASP A 91 1.16 -4.79 -9.50
C ASP A 91 1.58 -3.41 -10.02
N SER A 92 0.83 -2.87 -10.98
CA SER A 92 1.05 -1.53 -11.53
C SER A 92 1.01 -0.42 -10.47
N GLY A 93 0.27 -0.62 -9.37
CA GLY A 93 0.26 0.31 -8.25
C GLY A 93 1.58 0.30 -7.48
N ALA A 94 2.19 -0.87 -7.33
CA ALA A 94 3.51 -1.00 -6.71
C ALA A 94 4.60 -0.34 -7.58
N LEU A 95 4.52 -0.48 -8.91
CA LEU A 95 5.41 0.22 -9.83
C LEU A 95 5.32 1.74 -9.66
N TYR A 96 4.11 2.30 -9.58
CA TYR A 96 3.93 3.72 -9.32
C TYR A 96 4.62 4.17 -8.01
N HIS A 97 4.40 3.43 -6.92
CA HIS A 97 5.00 3.75 -5.63
C HIS A 97 6.53 3.58 -5.62
N LEU A 98 7.06 2.60 -6.37
CA LEU A 98 8.50 2.41 -6.58
C LEU A 98 9.12 3.59 -7.31
N VAL A 99 8.54 4.00 -8.44
CA VAL A 99 9.02 5.14 -9.23
C VAL A 99 9.04 6.41 -8.39
N ARG A 100 7.95 6.72 -7.68
CA ARG A 100 7.91 7.88 -6.78
C ARG A 100 8.98 7.82 -5.71
N LEU A 101 9.20 6.65 -5.12
CA LEU A 101 10.20 6.47 -4.08
C LEU A 101 11.61 6.71 -4.63
N LEU A 102 11.95 6.12 -5.78
CA LEU A 102 13.26 6.26 -6.42
C LEU A 102 13.51 7.71 -6.86
N CYS A 103 12.53 8.36 -7.49
CA CYS A 103 12.62 9.77 -7.85
C CYS A 103 12.79 10.68 -6.63
N GLY A 104 12.04 10.44 -5.55
CA GLY A 104 12.19 11.17 -4.29
C GLY A 104 13.57 11.00 -3.63
N LYS A 105 14.24 9.86 -3.88
CA LYS A 105 15.63 9.58 -3.48
C LYS A 105 16.67 10.14 -4.49
N GLY A 106 16.26 10.85 -5.54
CA GLY A 106 17.15 11.34 -6.60
C GLY A 106 17.67 10.27 -7.57
N LYS A 107 17.12 9.05 -7.52
CA LYS A 107 17.55 7.89 -8.31
C LYS A 107 16.79 7.79 -9.63
N LEU A 108 16.82 8.86 -10.44
CA LEU A 108 16.07 8.94 -11.70
C LEU A 108 16.43 7.83 -12.70
N ARG A 109 17.69 7.40 -12.74
CA ARG A 109 18.13 6.30 -13.61
C ARG A 109 17.47 4.98 -13.21
N GLU A 110 17.51 4.64 -11.93
CA GLU A 110 16.87 3.42 -11.40
C GLU A 110 15.34 3.47 -11.59
N ALA A 111 14.74 4.66 -11.46
CA ALA A 111 13.31 4.84 -11.71
C ALA A 111 12.95 4.58 -13.19
N ASN A 112 13.73 5.10 -14.13
CA ASN A 112 13.55 4.84 -15.55
C ASN A 112 13.71 3.35 -15.87
N GLU A 113 14.77 2.72 -15.38
CA GLU A 113 15.01 1.28 -15.53
C GLU A 113 13.84 0.44 -14.98
N ALA A 114 13.25 0.84 -13.84
CA ALA A 114 12.09 0.16 -13.29
C ALA A 114 10.86 0.25 -14.20
N VAL A 115 10.61 1.39 -14.83
CA VAL A 115 9.48 1.53 -15.77
C VAL A 115 9.72 0.68 -17.01
N GLU A 116 10.89 0.78 -17.63
CA GLU A 116 11.22 0.01 -18.85
C GLU A 116 11.14 -1.50 -18.63
N SER A 117 11.59 -1.98 -17.46
CA SER A 117 11.64 -3.42 -17.18
C SER A 117 10.32 -3.99 -16.66
N LEU A 118 9.58 -3.24 -15.84
CA LEU A 118 8.42 -3.78 -15.10
C LEU A 118 7.08 -3.31 -15.66
N GLY A 119 7.06 -2.24 -16.46
CA GLY A 119 5.85 -1.69 -17.05
C GLY A 119 6.15 -0.86 -18.29
N PRO A 120 6.77 -1.45 -19.34
CA PRO A 120 7.17 -0.71 -20.54
C PRO A 120 5.97 -0.03 -21.24
N GLU A 121 4.78 -0.63 -21.15
CA GLU A 121 3.53 -0.10 -21.72
C GLU A 121 2.81 0.89 -20.77
N ASN A 122 3.32 1.09 -19.54
CA ASN A 122 2.69 1.97 -18.55
C ASN A 122 3.04 3.43 -18.82
N GLU A 123 2.29 4.06 -19.73
CA GLU A 123 2.46 5.47 -20.12
C GLU A 123 2.46 6.43 -18.91
N TYR A 124 1.67 6.11 -17.88
CA TYR A 124 1.60 6.94 -16.67
C TYR A 124 2.90 6.88 -15.87
N ALA A 125 3.51 5.71 -15.72
CA ALA A 125 4.78 5.54 -15.04
C ALA A 125 5.92 6.24 -15.80
N HIS A 126 5.94 6.17 -17.14
CA HIS A 126 6.87 6.92 -17.98
C HIS A 126 6.74 8.43 -17.78
N ARG A 127 5.49 8.94 -17.81
CA ARG A 127 5.21 10.37 -17.60
C ARG A 127 5.68 10.84 -16.23
N LEU A 128 5.47 10.03 -15.20
CA LEU A 128 5.91 10.32 -13.84
C LEU A 128 7.45 10.53 -13.78
N VAL A 129 8.24 9.65 -14.39
CA VAL A 129 9.71 9.81 -14.45
C VAL A 129 10.10 11.09 -15.19
N ALA A 130 9.44 11.38 -16.32
CA ALA A 130 9.70 12.58 -17.11
C ALA A 130 9.39 13.87 -16.33
N ASP A 131 8.30 13.90 -15.58
CA ASP A 131 7.92 15.06 -14.77
C ASP A 131 8.94 15.33 -13.65
N PHE A 132 9.42 14.27 -12.97
CA PHE A 132 10.48 14.41 -11.98
C PHE A 132 11.81 14.89 -12.58
N ARG A 133 12.17 14.41 -13.79
CA ARG A 133 13.37 14.87 -14.50
C ARG A 133 13.30 16.37 -14.82
N ARG A 134 12.15 16.83 -15.33
CA ARG A 134 11.93 18.26 -15.62
C ARG A 134 12.04 19.12 -14.35
N ALA A 135 11.46 18.65 -13.25
CA ALA A 135 11.55 19.35 -11.97
C ALA A 135 13.00 19.44 -11.44
N SER A 136 13.79 18.38 -11.59
CA SER A 136 15.21 18.40 -11.18
C SER A 136 16.09 19.31 -12.04
N ASP A 137 15.79 19.41 -13.35
CA ASP A 137 16.58 20.22 -14.28
C ASP A 137 16.27 21.72 -14.15
N GLY A 138 15.02 22.09 -13.82
CA GLY A 138 14.61 23.48 -13.61
C GLY A 138 15.02 24.09 -12.26
N THR A 139 15.64 23.32 -11.37
CA THR A 139 16.11 23.78 -10.05
C THR A 139 17.63 24.07 -10.03
N ARG A 140 18.31 23.95 -11.18
CA ARG A 140 19.73 24.29 -11.38
C ARG A 140 19.89 25.64 -12.06
#